data_AF-A0A3S4LV68-F1
#
_entry.id   AF-A0A3S4LV68-F1
#
_cell.length_a   1.000
_cell.length_b   1.000
_cell.length_c   1.000
_cell.angle_alpha   90.00
_cell.angle_beta   90.00
_cell.angle_gamma   90.00
#
_symmetry.space_group_name_H-M   'P 1'
#
loop_
_entity.id
_entity.type
_entity.pdbx_description
1 polymer ?
#
loop_
_entity_poly.entity_id
_entity_poly.type
_entity_poly.pdbx_seq_one_letter_code
_entity_poly.pdbx_strand_id
1 'polypeptide(L)'
;MILLDEPFTGVDVKTEARIIDLLRELRDEGRTMLVSTHNLGSVTEFCDYTVMIKGTVLASGPTETTFTAANLEQAFSGVLRHIALSGGEEHIITDDERPFISRRVASGGKSS
;
A
#
# COMPACT_ATOMS: atom_id res chain seq x y z
N MET A 1 19.77 -5.67 -9.78
CA MET A 1 18.34 -5.37 -9.89
C MET A 1 17.57 -6.66 -9.74
N ILE A 2 16.56 -6.68 -8.87
CA ILE A 2 15.69 -7.84 -8.60
C ILE A 2 14.27 -7.47 -9.02
N LEU A 3 13.54 -8.38 -9.66
CA LEU A 3 12.12 -8.23 -9.96
C LEU A 3 11.32 -9.27 -9.19
N LEU A 4 10.28 -8.85 -8.51
CA LEU A 4 9.39 -9.69 -7.72
C LEU A 4 7.96 -9.45 -8.19
N ASP A 5 7.32 -10.50 -8.70
CA ASP A 5 5.92 -10.46 -9.12
C ASP A 5 5.08 -11.19 -8.07
N GLU A 6 4.26 -10.43 -7.35
CA GLU A 6 3.38 -10.92 -6.28
C GLU A 6 4.08 -11.81 -5.23
N PRO A 7 5.22 -11.37 -4.63
CA PRO A 7 6.08 -12.23 -3.82
C PRO A 7 5.44 -12.77 -2.53
N PHE A 8 4.29 -12.23 -2.15
CA PHE A 8 3.58 -12.57 -0.91
C PHE A 8 2.30 -13.39 -1.14
N THR A 9 1.89 -13.63 -2.39
CA THR A 9 0.66 -14.37 -2.68
C THR A 9 0.73 -15.80 -2.11
N GLY A 10 -0.24 -16.16 -1.27
CA GLY A 10 -0.31 -17.48 -0.66
C GLY A 10 0.74 -17.75 0.43
N VAL A 11 1.42 -16.71 0.90
CA VAL A 11 2.39 -16.77 2.01
C VAL A 11 1.70 -16.40 3.32
N ASP A 12 1.97 -17.14 4.39
CA ASP A 12 1.43 -16.79 5.71
C ASP A 12 2.09 -15.54 6.29
N VAL A 13 1.40 -14.85 7.20
CA VAL A 13 1.83 -13.58 7.82
C VAL A 13 3.23 -13.64 8.44
N LYS A 14 3.61 -14.78 9.03
CA LYS A 14 4.92 -14.93 9.69
C LYS A 14 6.03 -15.11 8.67
N THR A 15 5.77 -15.87 7.62
CA THR A 15 6.72 -16.04 6.52
C THR A 15 6.88 -14.74 5.72
N GLU A 16 5.78 -14.01 5.51
CA GLU A 16 5.80 -12.70 4.86
C GLU A 16 6.72 -11.71 5.59
N ALA A 17 6.61 -11.62 6.91
CA ALA A 17 7.48 -10.75 7.72
C ALA A 17 8.96 -11.09 7.54
N ARG A 18 9.31 -12.39 7.45
CA ARG A 18 10.70 -12.82 7.19
C ARG A 18 11.17 -12.45 5.79
N ILE A 19 10.29 -12.52 4.80
CA ILE A 19 10.61 -12.09 3.44
C ILE A 19 10.83 -10.57 3.43
N ILE A 20 9.96 -9.79 4.09
CA ILE A 20 10.12 -8.34 4.23
C ILE A 20 11.46 -7.98 4.87
N ASP A 21 11.84 -8.65 5.96
CA ASP A 21 13.14 -8.42 6.61
C ASP A 21 14.31 -8.71 5.65
N LEU A 22 14.25 -9.80 4.88
CA LEU A 22 15.25 -10.09 3.86
C LEU A 22 15.30 -9.02 2.76
N LEU A 23 14.14 -8.53 2.29
CA LEU A 23 14.09 -7.47 1.28
C LEU A 23 14.70 -6.18 1.81
N ARG A 24 14.51 -5.85 3.09
CA ARG A 24 15.16 -4.70 3.74
C ARG A 24 16.67 -4.87 3.79
N GLU A 25 17.18 -6.03 4.21
CA GLU A 25 18.62 -6.30 4.21
C GLU A 25 19.24 -6.14 2.81
N LEU A 26 18.58 -6.69 1.79
CA LEU A 26 19.02 -6.57 0.39
C LEU A 26 19.01 -5.12 -0.10
N ARG A 27 18.01 -4.32 0.32
CA ARG A 27 17.97 -2.89 0.04
C ARG A 27 19.16 -2.17 0.69
N ASP A 28 19.44 -2.47 1.96
CA ASP A 28 20.52 -1.85 2.74
C ASP A 28 21.91 -2.20 2.17
N GLU A 29 22.06 -3.36 1.51
CA GLU A 29 23.22 -3.72 0.69
C GLU A 29 23.35 -2.89 -0.61
N GLY A 30 22.40 -2.00 -0.90
CA GLY A 30 22.38 -1.17 -2.11
C GLY A 30 21.73 -1.85 -3.33
N ARG A 31 20.93 -2.91 -3.13
CA ARG A 31 20.25 -3.57 -4.27
C ARG A 31 18.96 -2.86 -4.63
N THR A 32 18.81 -2.54 -5.91
CA THR A 32 17.54 -2.05 -6.47
C THR A 32 16.58 -3.22 -6.71
N MET A 33 15.33 -3.03 -6.29
CA MET A 33 14.25 -4.01 -6.44
C MET A 33 13.01 -3.36 -7.03
N LEU A 34 12.31 -4.07 -7.90
CA LEU A 34 10.99 -3.72 -8.39
C LEU A 34 10.00 -4.79 -7.95
N VAL A 35 8.98 -4.38 -7.21
CA VAL A 35 7.95 -5.28 -6.70
C VAL A 35 6.61 -4.89 -7.31
N SER A 36 5.96 -5.85 -7.97
CA SER A 36 4.57 -5.75 -8.39
C SER A 36 3.71 -6.43 -7.33
N THR A 37 2.75 -5.71 -6.74
CA THR A 37 1.77 -6.34 -5.86
C THR A 37 0.43 -5.62 -5.84
N HIS A 38 -0.64 -6.40 -5.67
CA HIS A 38 -1.97 -5.90 -5.30
C HIS A 38 -2.19 -5.86 -3.78
N ASN A 39 -1.35 -6.51 -2.98
CA ASN A 39 -1.46 -6.51 -1.51
C ASN A 39 -0.89 -5.21 -0.92
N LEU A 40 -1.80 -4.31 -0.54
CA LEU A 40 -1.48 -2.96 -0.07
C LEU A 40 -0.95 -2.91 1.36
N GLY A 41 -1.19 -3.95 2.16
CA GLY A 41 -0.91 -3.95 3.59
C GLY A 41 0.58 -3.90 3.93
N SER A 42 1.44 -4.43 3.05
CA SER A 42 2.89 -4.55 3.29
C SER A 42 3.74 -3.55 2.52
N VAL A 43 3.18 -2.83 1.53
CA VAL A 43 3.93 -1.89 0.68
C VAL A 43 4.67 -0.84 1.49
N THR A 44 4.04 -0.28 2.52
CA THR A 44 4.65 0.74 3.39
C THR A 44 5.80 0.23 4.24
N GLU A 45 5.96 -1.10 4.36
CA GLU A 45 7.01 -1.70 5.19
C GLU A 45 8.36 -1.84 4.46
N PHE A 46 8.37 -2.01 3.14
CA PHE A 46 9.57 -2.34 2.38
C PHE A 46 9.74 -1.57 1.06
N CYS A 47 8.85 -0.65 0.70
CA CYS A 47 9.01 0.23 -0.46
C CYS A 47 9.40 1.66 -0.05
N ASP A 48 10.37 2.23 -0.76
CA ASP A 48 10.74 3.66 -0.63
C ASP A 48 10.06 4.54 -1.67
N TYR A 49 9.73 3.94 -2.82
CA TYR A 49 9.17 4.61 -3.98
C TYR A 49 8.03 3.75 -4.52
N THR A 50 6.90 4.40 -4.83
CA THR A 50 5.71 3.72 -5.33
C THR A 50 5.25 4.33 -6.65
N VAL A 51 4.81 3.48 -7.55
CA VAL A 51 4.14 3.86 -8.79
C VAL A 51 2.74 3.24 -8.77
N MET A 52 1.73 4.10 -8.89
CA MET A 52 0.31 3.72 -8.93
C MET A 52 -0.13 3.65 -10.38
N ILE A 53 -0.69 2.51 -10.82
CA ILE A 53 -1.02 2.26 -12.22
C ILE A 53 -2.47 1.80 -12.35
N LYS A 54 -3.20 2.36 -13.33
CA LYS A 54 -4.51 1.88 -13.78
C LYS A 54 -4.68 2.13 -15.27
N GLY A 55 -4.13 1.23 -16.10
CA GLY A 55 -4.02 1.42 -17.56
C GLY A 55 -3.05 2.54 -17.98
N THR A 56 -2.73 3.46 -17.07
CA THR A 56 -1.72 4.52 -17.18
C THR A 56 -1.10 4.78 -15.79
N VAL A 57 0.02 5.49 -15.74
CA VAL A 57 0.61 5.96 -14.47
C VAL A 57 -0.28 7.05 -13.88
N LEU A 58 -0.82 6.79 -12.70
CA LEU A 58 -1.66 7.73 -11.95
C LEU A 58 -0.83 8.62 -11.01
N ALA A 59 0.15 8.02 -10.33
CA ALA A 59 1.03 8.72 -9.41
C ALA A 59 2.38 7.98 -9.30
N SER A 60 3.45 8.72 -9.06
CA SER A 60 4.82 8.20 -8.97
C SER A 60 5.65 9.09 -8.05
N GLY A 61 6.28 8.52 -7.03
CA GLY A 61 7.08 9.28 -6.08
C GLY A 61 7.44 8.47 -4.83
N PRO A 62 8.05 9.12 -3.82
CA PRO A 62 8.29 8.51 -2.51
C PRO A 62 7.03 7.88 -1.94
N THR A 63 7.14 6.68 -1.37
CA THR A 63 6.00 5.92 -0.84
C THR A 63 5.21 6.75 0.18
N GLU A 64 5.89 7.50 1.04
CA GLU A 64 5.28 8.38 2.05
C GLU A 64 4.30 9.42 1.48
N THR A 65 4.57 9.94 0.27
CA THR A 65 3.76 11.01 -0.36
C THR A 65 2.85 10.49 -1.47
N THR A 66 3.15 9.31 -2.00
CA THR A 66 2.45 8.74 -3.16
C THR A 66 1.42 7.70 -2.75
N PHE A 67 1.68 6.93 -1.69
CA PHE A 67 0.81 5.87 -1.19
C PHE A 67 -0.31 6.42 -0.30
N THR A 68 -1.14 7.28 -0.88
CA THR A 68 -2.24 7.96 -0.19
C THR A 68 -3.58 7.30 -0.47
N ALA A 69 -4.55 7.45 0.44
CA ALA A 69 -5.91 6.93 0.26
C ALA A 69 -6.54 7.40 -1.06
N ALA A 70 -6.38 8.67 -1.43
CA ALA A 70 -6.90 9.22 -2.67
C ALA A 70 -6.29 8.57 -3.93
N ASN A 71 -5.00 8.22 -3.90
CA ASN A 71 -4.35 7.53 -5.01
C ASN A 71 -4.74 6.05 -5.06
N LEU A 72 -4.91 5.41 -3.90
CA LEU A 72 -5.38 4.03 -3.80
C LEU A 72 -6.81 3.88 -4.33
N GLU A 73 -7.72 4.78 -3.94
CA GLU A 73 -9.09 4.81 -4.45
C GLU A 73 -9.14 4.96 -5.98
N GLN A 74 -8.28 5.80 -6.56
CA GLN A 74 -8.20 5.97 -8.01
C GLN A 74 -7.65 4.74 -8.73
N ALA A 75 -6.62 4.10 -8.16
CA ALA A 75 -5.98 2.92 -8.74
C ALA A 75 -6.85 1.65 -8.66
N PHE A 76 -7.57 1.47 -7.55
CA PHE A 76 -8.32 0.24 -7.24
C PHE A 76 -9.85 0.40 -7.32
N SER A 77 -10.35 1.50 -7.93
CA SER A 77 -11.80 1.77 -8.02
C SER A 77 -12.56 0.59 -8.64
N GLY A 78 -13.28 -0.17 -7.82
CA GLY A 78 -14.05 -1.35 -8.21
C GLY A 78 -13.70 -2.65 -7.46
N VAL A 79 -12.50 -2.74 -6.86
CA VAL A 79 -12.06 -3.92 -6.08
C VAL A 79 -12.06 -3.65 -4.57
N LEU A 80 -12.06 -2.38 -4.15
CA LEU A 80 -12.20 -1.97 -2.75
C LEU A 80 -13.59 -2.35 -2.22
N ARG A 81 -13.71 -3.51 -1.56
CA ARG A 81 -14.91 -3.85 -0.80
C ARG A 81 -15.00 -2.92 0.41
N HIS A 82 -15.98 -2.03 0.40
CA HIS A 82 -16.30 -1.14 1.52
C HIS A 82 -16.57 -1.95 2.81
N ILE A 83 -15.67 -1.86 3.79
CA ILE A 83 -16.02 -2.14 5.19
C ILE A 83 -16.28 -0.79 5.86
N ALA A 84 -17.52 -0.33 5.79
CA ALA A 84 -18.03 0.72 6.64
C ALA A 84 -18.30 0.12 8.03
N LEU A 85 -17.37 0.30 8.97
CA LEU A 85 -17.65 0.01 10.38
C LEU A 85 -18.18 1.28 11.04
N SER A 86 -19.50 1.28 11.23
CA SER A 86 -20.25 1.91 12.31
C SER A 86 -19.47 2.93 13.17
N GLY A 87 -19.56 4.22 12.82
CA GLY A 87 -19.49 5.31 13.80
C GLY A 87 -18.22 6.18 13.86
N GLY A 88 -17.28 6.11 12.91
CA GLY A 88 -16.12 7.02 12.89
C GLY A 88 -15.62 7.30 11.47
N GLU A 89 -15.02 8.48 11.25
CA GLU A 89 -14.38 8.88 9.99
C GLU A 89 -13.09 8.09 9.71
N GLU A 90 -13.21 6.78 9.53
CA GLU A 90 -12.11 5.88 9.18
C GLU A 90 -12.45 5.15 7.87
N HIS A 91 -11.58 5.26 6.86
CA HIS A 91 -11.74 4.54 5.60
C HIS A 91 -10.79 3.33 5.61
N ILE A 92 -11.39 2.15 5.78
CA ILE A 92 -10.69 0.87 5.77
C ILE A 92 -10.62 0.39 4.32
N ILE A 93 -9.42 0.44 3.75
CA ILE A 93 -9.08 -0.07 2.42
C ILE A 93 -8.74 -1.54 2.61
N THR A 94 -9.64 -2.45 2.27
CA THR A 94 -9.41 -3.89 2.41
C THR A 94 -9.20 -4.55 1.06
N ASP A 95 -8.20 -5.41 1.02
CA ASP A 95 -8.11 -6.53 0.08
C ASP A 95 -8.20 -7.83 0.90
N ASP A 96 -8.59 -8.95 0.28
CA ASP A 96 -9.03 -10.21 0.92
C ASP A 96 -8.00 -10.84 1.89
N GLU A 97 -6.76 -10.32 1.97
CA GLU A 97 -5.70 -10.82 2.86
C GLU A 97 -5.30 -9.89 4.02
N ARG A 98 -5.33 -8.55 3.88
CA ARG A 98 -5.01 -7.58 4.96
C ARG A 98 -5.71 -6.23 4.78
N PRO A 99 -6.42 -5.70 5.80
CA PRO A 99 -7.00 -4.36 5.73
C PRO A 99 -5.94 -3.28 5.97
N PHE A 100 -5.76 -2.39 5.00
CA PHE A 100 -5.05 -1.12 5.16
C PHE A 100 -6.01 -0.07 5.72
N ILE A 101 -5.69 0.54 6.86
CA ILE A 101 -6.55 1.54 7.51
C ILE A 101 -5.99 2.93 7.21
N SER A 102 -6.74 3.75 6.48
CA SER A 102 -6.41 5.15 6.28
C SER A 102 -7.34 6.05 7.11
N ARG A 103 -6.76 6.91 7.95
CA ARG A 103 -7.53 7.88 8.74
C ARG A 103 -7.48 9.23 8.04
N ARG A 104 -8.64 9.76 7.68
CA ARG A 104 -8.76 11.15 7.21
C ARG A 104 -8.69 12.05 8.44
N VAL A 105 -7.66 12.88 8.56
CA VAL A 105 -7.68 13.98 9.54
C VAL A 105 -8.62 15.03 8.98
N ALA A 106 -9.79 15.20 9.60
CA ALA A 106 -10.71 16.27 9.27
C ALA A 106 -10.00 17.62 9.40
N SER A 107 -9.81 18.31 8.28
CA SER A 107 -9.40 19.72 8.29
C SER A 107 -10.56 20.53 8.87
N GLY A 108 -10.49 20.80 10.17
CA GLY A 108 -11.41 21.68 10.89
C GLY A 108 -11.30 23.12 10.39
N GLY A 109 -12.03 23.46 9.33
CA GLY A 109 -12.28 24.83 8.91
C GLY A 109 -13.57 25.35 9.52
N LYS A 110 -13.50 25.95 10.71
CA LYS A 110 -14.53 26.87 11.21
C LYS A 110 -14.39 28.20 10.47
N SER A 111 -15.43 28.64 9.76
CA SER A 111 -15.67 30.06 9.46
C SER A 111 -17.16 30.22 9.16
N SER A 112 -17.91 30.72 10.15
CA SER A 112 -18.52 32.07 10.21
C SER A 112 -19.78 32.19 9.36
#